data_AF-A0A6A4FH75-F1
#
_entry.id   AF-A0A6A4FH75-F1
#
_cell.length_a   1.000
_cell.length_b   1.000
_cell.length_c   1.000
_cell.angle_alpha   90.00
_cell.angle_beta   90.00
_cell.angle_gamma   90.00
#
_symmetry.space_group_name_H-M   'P 1'
#
loop_
_entity.id
_entity.type
_entity.pdbx_description
1 polymer ?
#
loop_
_entity_poly.entity_id
_entity_poly.type
_entity_poly.pdbx_seq_one_letter_code
_entity_poly.pdbx_strand_id
1 'polypeptide(L)'
;MTKTTAPRKTKLTDVQRHQILGAFLLRFNNGHLKRGGLSAVAAAEGIHPSTISQLWAQARTAAESTGRFESPSRRSRSGRPGCDHTPTLERLRAVPVEARSTARSAAAACGMAPTTLFDQLRQGNLRTHTSVVKPVSTETNK
;
A
#
# COMPACT_ATOMS: atom_id res chain seq x y z
N MET A 1 -17.43 5.63 44.36
CA MET A 1 -16.19 5.76 43.56
C MET A 1 -16.47 5.28 42.14
N THR A 2 -16.63 6.18 41.18
CA THR A 2 -16.89 5.85 39.77
C THR A 2 -15.60 5.37 39.11
N LYS A 3 -15.58 4.16 38.54
CA LYS A 3 -14.43 3.66 37.76
C LYS A 3 -14.22 4.58 36.54
N THR A 4 -13.11 5.32 36.51
CA THR A 4 -12.64 6.00 35.30
C THR A 4 -12.31 4.94 34.25
N THR A 5 -13.21 4.71 33.30
CA THR A 5 -12.97 3.75 32.22
C THR A 5 -11.95 4.37 31.27
N ALA A 6 -10.83 3.68 31.06
CA ALA A 6 -9.80 4.15 30.15
C ALA A 6 -10.39 4.40 28.75
N PRO A 7 -10.06 5.53 28.10
CA PRO A 7 -10.58 5.84 26.78
C PRO A 7 -10.17 4.74 25.79
N ARG A 8 -11.11 4.21 25.00
CA ARG A 8 -10.78 3.19 24.00
C ARG A 8 -9.91 3.81 22.91
N LYS A 9 -9.03 3.00 22.30
CA LYS A 9 -8.23 3.44 21.14
C LYS A 9 -9.16 3.77 19.98
N THR A 10 -9.31 5.06 19.67
CA THR A 10 -10.16 5.57 18.60
C THR A 10 -9.46 5.47 17.25
N LYS A 11 -10.23 5.11 16.21
CA LYS A 11 -9.76 5.10 14.82
C LYS A 11 -9.95 6.51 14.24
N LEU A 12 -8.86 7.27 14.14
CA LEU A 12 -8.89 8.63 13.62
C LEU A 12 -8.98 8.65 12.09
N THR A 13 -9.77 9.58 11.56
CA THR A 13 -9.76 9.96 10.13
C THR A 13 -8.57 10.88 9.84
N ASP A 14 -8.20 11.05 8.56
CA ASP A 14 -7.08 11.93 8.21
C ASP A 14 -7.35 13.39 8.55
N VAL A 15 -8.59 13.85 8.41
CA VAL A 15 -9.00 15.20 8.81
C VAL A 15 -8.77 15.41 10.31
N GLN A 16 -9.22 14.48 11.15
CA GLN A 16 -9.00 14.54 12.60
C GLN A 16 -7.51 14.51 12.96
N ARG A 17 -6.72 13.67 12.27
CA ARG A 17 -5.26 13.63 12.48
C ARG A 17 -4.62 14.99 12.17
N HIS A 18 -4.99 15.65 11.06
CA HIS A 18 -4.48 16.98 10.74
C HIS A 18 -4.88 18.04 11.77
N GLN A 19 -6.13 18.01 12.26
CA GLN A 19 -6.58 18.92 13.32
C GLN A 19 -5.75 18.76 14.60
N ILE A 20 -5.54 17.50 15.03
CA ILE A 20 -4.72 17.19 16.22
C ILE A 20 -3.27 17.63 16.03
N LEU A 21 -2.70 17.42 14.83
CA LEU A 21 -1.35 17.90 14.51
C LEU A 21 -1.28 19.43 14.56
N GLY A 22 -2.28 20.14 14.02
CA GLY A 22 -2.39 21.59 14.15
C GLY A 22 -2.41 22.04 15.62
N ALA A 23 -3.16 21.35 16.48
CA ALA A 23 -3.19 21.63 17.91
C ALA A 23 -1.83 21.40 18.60
N PHE A 24 -1.02 20.43 18.15
CA PHE A 24 0.35 20.28 18.64
C PHE A 24 1.23 21.43 18.17
N LEU A 25 1.16 21.81 16.90
CA LEU A 25 2.00 22.86 16.33
C LEU A 25 1.74 24.21 16.99
N LEU A 26 0.48 24.53 17.33
CA LEU A 26 0.16 25.73 18.11
C LEU A 26 0.79 25.74 19.52
N ARG A 27 1.06 24.57 20.08
CA ARG A 27 1.67 24.40 21.42
C ARG A 27 3.16 24.10 21.34
N PHE A 28 3.70 23.93 20.13
CA PHE A 28 5.09 23.59 19.86
C PHE A 28 5.90 24.88 19.90
N ASN A 29 6.84 24.98 20.82
CA ASN A 29 7.65 26.19 21.01
C ASN A 29 9.12 25.80 21.18
N ASN A 30 10.04 26.54 20.56
CA ASN A 30 11.49 26.31 20.64
C ASN A 30 11.90 24.86 20.35
N GLY A 31 11.28 24.22 19.35
CA GLY A 31 11.63 22.86 18.94
C GLY A 31 11.10 21.75 19.86
N HIS A 32 10.36 22.09 20.91
CA HIS A 32 9.84 21.11 21.87
C HIS A 32 8.38 21.34 22.25
N LEU A 33 7.68 20.25 22.54
CA LEU A 33 6.38 20.30 23.18
C LEU A 33 6.57 20.32 24.70
N LYS A 34 5.90 21.23 25.41
CA LYS A 34 5.95 21.28 26.87
C LYS A 34 5.58 19.92 27.48
N ARG A 35 6.20 19.58 28.62
CA ARG A 35 5.88 18.36 29.38
C ARG A 35 4.38 18.30 29.66
N GLY A 36 3.76 17.16 29.38
CA GLY A 36 2.31 16.98 29.53
C GLY A 36 1.48 17.54 28.38
N GLY A 37 2.06 18.20 27.38
CA GLY A 37 1.34 18.75 26.23
C GLY A 37 0.57 17.69 25.44
N LEU A 38 1.14 16.50 25.26
CA LEU A 38 0.45 15.35 24.64
C LEU A 38 -0.77 14.91 25.46
N SER A 39 -0.63 14.86 26.79
CA SER A 39 -1.72 14.49 27.69
C SER A 39 -2.82 15.53 27.70
N ALA A 40 -2.47 16.82 27.64
CA ALA A 40 -3.42 17.92 27.57
C ALA A 40 -4.23 17.91 26.26
N VAL A 41 -3.61 17.59 25.12
CA VAL A 41 -4.34 17.41 23.85
C VAL A 41 -5.21 16.15 23.92
N ALA A 42 -4.72 15.07 24.54
CA ALA A 42 -5.50 13.84 24.72
C ALA A 42 -6.75 14.04 25.56
N ALA A 43 -6.64 14.79 26.65
CA ALA A 43 -7.78 15.15 27.49
C ALA A 43 -8.77 16.06 26.76
N ALA A 44 -8.28 17.05 25.98
CA ALA A 44 -9.14 17.96 25.23
C ALA A 44 -9.95 17.26 24.14
N GLU A 45 -9.33 16.33 23.42
CA GLU A 45 -9.96 15.60 22.31
C GLU A 45 -10.68 14.32 22.75
N GLY A 46 -10.55 13.91 24.02
CA GLY A 46 -11.10 12.65 24.54
C GLY A 46 -10.47 11.40 23.91
N ILE A 47 -9.23 11.51 23.40
CA ILE A 47 -8.53 10.42 22.69
C ILE A 47 -7.56 9.73 23.65
N HIS A 48 -7.35 8.43 23.45
CA HIS A 48 -6.37 7.68 24.24
C HIS A 48 -4.94 8.26 24.08
N PRO A 49 -4.20 8.54 25.19
CA PRO A 49 -2.88 9.17 25.13
C PRO A 49 -1.87 8.45 24.25
N SER A 50 -1.92 7.12 24.17
CA SER A 50 -1.02 6.35 23.31
C SER A 50 -1.24 6.63 21.83
N THR A 51 -2.49 6.85 21.39
CA THR A 51 -2.82 7.15 19.99
C THR A 51 -2.22 8.49 19.59
N ILE A 52 -2.34 9.47 20.48
CA ILE A 52 -1.76 10.80 20.31
C ILE A 52 -0.23 10.77 20.31
N SER A 53 0.38 10.01 21.22
CA SER A 53 1.83 9.85 21.27
C SER A 53 2.36 9.22 19.98
N GLN A 54 1.71 8.16 19.48
CA GLN A 54 2.05 7.53 18.20
C GLN A 54 1.88 8.48 17.01
N LEU A 55 0.79 9.25 16.99
CA LEU A 55 0.54 10.25 15.96
C LEU A 55 1.66 11.29 15.90
N TRP A 56 2.06 11.80 17.07
CA TRP A 56 3.14 12.79 17.19
C TRP A 56 4.49 12.22 16.78
N ALA A 57 4.82 10.99 17.22
CA ALA A 57 6.06 10.32 16.83
C ALA A 57 6.15 10.13 15.30
N GLN A 58 5.06 9.69 14.66
CA GLN A 58 5.00 9.54 13.21
C GLN A 58 5.17 10.88 12.49
N ALA A 59 4.48 11.93 12.95
CA ALA A 59 4.60 13.25 12.35
C ALA A 59 6.02 13.83 12.46
N ARG A 60 6.73 13.56 13.56
CA ARG A 60 8.15 13.92 13.70
C ARG A 60 9.03 13.17 12.71
N THR A 61 8.89 11.85 12.60
CA THR A 61 9.66 11.06 11.62
C THR A 61 9.39 11.48 10.16
N ALA A 62 8.15 11.90 9.86
CA ALA A 62 7.81 12.47 8.56
C ALA A 62 8.45 13.85 8.35
N ALA A 63 8.47 14.70 9.39
CA ALA A 63 9.13 16.00 9.32
C ALA A 63 10.64 15.88 9.12
N GLU A 64 11.29 14.91 9.75
CA GLU A 64 12.72 14.64 9.58
C GLU A 64 13.08 14.18 8.16
N SER A 65 12.19 13.44 7.49
CA SER A 65 12.42 12.91 6.14
C SER A 65 11.95 13.83 5.01
N THR A 66 10.83 14.53 5.21
CA THR A 66 10.11 15.27 4.15
C THR A 66 10.05 16.78 4.45
N GLY A 67 10.43 17.22 5.64
CA GLY A 67 10.33 18.62 6.08
C GLY A 67 8.92 19.04 6.51
N ARG A 68 7.93 18.13 6.50
CA ARG A 68 6.53 18.41 6.82
C ARG A 68 5.99 17.49 7.92
N PHE A 69 5.28 18.07 8.89
CA PHE A 69 4.59 17.31 9.92
C PHE A 69 3.33 16.65 9.35
N GLU A 70 3.44 15.37 9.02
CA GLU A 70 2.31 14.59 8.49
C GLU A 70 2.22 13.21 9.14
N SER A 71 1.00 12.76 9.39
CA SER A 71 0.73 11.38 9.81
C SER A 71 -0.53 10.88 9.11
N PRO A 72 -0.44 10.46 7.83
CA PRO A 72 -1.59 9.93 7.12
C PRO A 72 -1.98 8.55 7.68
N SER A 73 -3.28 8.25 7.65
CA SER A 73 -3.81 6.94 8.01
C SER A 73 -3.24 5.86 7.09
N ARG A 74 -2.56 4.89 7.69
CA ARG A 74 -2.10 3.69 6.97
C ARG A 74 -3.18 2.63 6.79
N ARG A 75 -4.43 2.92 7.20
CA ARG A 75 -5.53 1.95 7.16
C ARG A 75 -5.82 1.43 5.76
N SER A 76 -5.75 2.28 4.73
CA SER A 76 -5.95 1.85 3.34
C SER A 76 -4.72 1.15 2.74
N ARG A 77 -3.59 1.17 3.45
CA ARG A 77 -2.31 0.58 3.04
C ARG A 77 -2.00 -0.69 3.83
N SER A 78 -3.05 -1.37 4.30
CA SER A 78 -2.95 -2.64 5.02
C SER A 78 -3.24 -3.81 4.08
N GLY A 79 -2.48 -4.90 4.20
CA GLY A 79 -2.66 -6.12 3.43
C GLY A 79 -1.33 -6.68 2.96
N ARG A 80 -1.38 -7.82 2.26
CA ARG A 80 -0.22 -8.38 1.57
C ARG A 80 0.10 -7.49 0.36
N PRO A 81 1.33 -6.95 0.23
CA PRO A 81 1.70 -6.23 -0.98
C PRO A 81 1.58 -7.17 -2.18
N GLY A 82 1.18 -6.61 -3.34
CA GLY A 82 1.21 -7.34 -4.59
C GLY A 82 2.62 -7.85 -4.87
N CYS A 83 2.74 -9.05 -5.45
CA CYS A 83 4.01 -9.49 -5.98
C CYS A 83 4.28 -8.72 -7.27
N ASP A 84 5.49 -8.19 -7.42
CA ASP A 84 5.92 -7.60 -8.68
C ASP A 84 6.21 -8.73 -9.68
N HIS A 85 5.36 -8.81 -10.71
CA HIS A 85 5.47 -9.82 -11.76
C HIS A 85 6.22 -9.30 -12.99
N THR A 86 6.59 -8.02 -13.04
CA THR A 86 7.29 -7.41 -14.18
C THR A 86 8.54 -8.19 -14.63
N PRO A 87 9.48 -8.62 -13.76
CA PRO A 87 10.67 -9.35 -14.22
C PRO A 87 10.34 -10.73 -14.78
N THR A 88 9.27 -11.36 -14.31
CA THR A 88 8.81 -12.65 -14.81
C THR A 88 8.12 -12.51 -16.16
N LEU A 89 7.33 -11.45 -16.35
CA LEU A 89 6.65 -11.15 -17.61
C LEU A 89 7.65 -10.77 -18.71
N GLU A 90 8.76 -10.11 -18.39
CA GLU A 90 9.80 -9.78 -19.36
C GLU A 90 10.40 -11.03 -20.04
N ARG A 91 10.44 -12.16 -19.34
CA ARG A 91 10.90 -13.44 -19.92
C ARG A 91 10.07 -13.86 -21.12
N LEU A 92 8.77 -13.50 -21.18
CA LEU A 92 7.90 -13.78 -22.34
C LEU A 92 8.41 -13.13 -23.63
N ARG A 93 9.22 -12.07 -23.56
CA ARG A 93 9.77 -11.41 -24.76
C ARG A 93 10.78 -12.28 -25.50
N ALA A 94 11.54 -13.11 -24.78
CA ALA A 94 12.50 -14.03 -25.36
C ALA A 94 11.86 -15.34 -25.85
N VAL A 95 10.62 -15.62 -25.42
CA VAL A 95 9.89 -16.85 -25.79
C VAL A 95 9.32 -16.70 -27.20
N PRO A 96 9.56 -17.67 -28.11
CA PRO A 96 9.00 -17.64 -29.46
C PRO A 96 7.47 -17.70 -29.43
N VAL A 97 6.82 -17.14 -30.46
CA VAL A 97 5.35 -17.00 -30.52
C VAL A 97 4.63 -18.33 -30.33
N GLU A 98 5.16 -19.41 -30.93
CA GLU A 98 4.58 -20.75 -30.84
C GLU A 98 4.50 -21.27 -29.40
N ALA A 99 5.53 -21.00 -28.59
CA ALA A 99 5.63 -21.46 -27.21
C ALA A 99 4.79 -20.61 -26.21
N ARG A 100 4.15 -19.52 -26.68
CA ARG A 100 3.27 -18.66 -25.88
C ARG A 100 1.89 -18.48 -26.50
N SER A 101 1.47 -19.41 -27.36
CA SER A 101 0.18 -19.41 -28.07
C SER A 101 -1.02 -19.52 -27.11
N THR A 102 -0.88 -20.29 -26.03
CA THR A 102 -1.92 -20.43 -24.99
C THR A 102 -1.45 -19.87 -23.65
N ALA A 103 -2.38 -19.39 -22.83
CA ALA A 103 -2.07 -18.89 -21.49
C ALA A 103 -1.32 -19.94 -20.64
N ARG A 104 -1.64 -21.23 -20.79
CA ARG A 104 -0.95 -22.32 -20.08
C ARG A 104 0.48 -22.52 -20.58
N SER A 105 0.70 -22.52 -21.90
CA SER A 105 2.06 -22.61 -22.48
C SER A 105 2.93 -21.42 -22.11
N ALA A 106 2.40 -20.20 -22.20
CA ALA A 106 3.09 -18.98 -21.81
C ALA A 106 3.44 -18.98 -20.32
N ALA A 107 2.54 -19.48 -19.47
CA ALA A 107 2.76 -19.55 -18.03
C ALA A 107 3.88 -20.55 -17.70
N ALA A 108 3.89 -21.71 -18.35
CA ALA A 108 4.97 -22.68 -18.23
C ALA A 108 6.32 -22.10 -18.69
N ALA A 109 6.35 -21.37 -19.81
CA ALA A 109 7.57 -20.78 -20.35
C ALA A 109 8.20 -19.72 -19.43
N CYS A 110 7.40 -19.02 -18.61
CA CYS A 110 7.89 -18.03 -17.66
C CYS A 110 7.99 -18.53 -16.20
N GLY A 111 7.56 -19.76 -15.94
CA GLY A 111 7.58 -20.37 -14.61
C GLY A 111 6.56 -19.75 -13.65
N MET A 112 5.37 -19.39 -14.15
CA MET A 112 4.29 -18.83 -13.34
C MET A 112 3.03 -19.69 -13.39
N ALA A 113 2.14 -19.52 -12.40
CA ALA A 113 0.86 -20.19 -12.44
C ALA A 113 -0.03 -19.63 -13.57
N PRO A 114 -0.80 -20.47 -14.27
CA PRO A 114 -1.64 -20.04 -15.39
C PRO A 114 -2.71 -19.02 -14.97
N THR A 115 -3.24 -19.13 -13.75
CA THR A 115 -4.19 -18.16 -13.17
C THR A 115 -3.54 -16.80 -12.98
N THR A 116 -2.30 -16.75 -12.47
CA THR A 116 -1.55 -15.50 -12.30
C THR A 116 -1.28 -14.83 -13.64
N LEU A 117 -0.90 -15.59 -14.68
CA LEU A 117 -0.69 -15.02 -16.01
C LEU A 117 -1.99 -14.44 -16.57
N PHE A 118 -3.10 -15.16 -16.38
CA PHE A 118 -4.42 -14.70 -16.80
C PHE A 118 -4.85 -13.42 -16.07
N ASP A 119 -4.58 -13.29 -14.77
CA ASP A 119 -4.85 -12.06 -14.01
C ASP A 119 -4.00 -10.89 -14.51
N GLN A 120 -2.73 -11.12 -14.84
CA GLN A 120 -1.86 -10.10 -15.45
C GLN A 120 -2.38 -9.65 -16.82
N LEU A 121 -2.94 -10.57 -17.61
CA LEU A 121 -3.60 -10.25 -18.87
C LEU A 121 -4.87 -9.40 -18.64
N ARG A 122 -5.71 -9.75 -17.66
CA ARG A 122 -6.92 -8.97 -17.30
C ARG A 122 -6.59 -7.57 -16.79
N GLN A 123 -5.47 -7.42 -16.09
CA GLN A 123 -4.98 -6.13 -15.59
C GLN A 123 -4.37 -5.25 -16.69
N GLY A 124 -4.16 -5.79 -17.90
CA GLY A 124 -3.61 -5.05 -19.04
C GLY A 124 -2.08 -4.99 -19.07
N ASN A 125 -1.40 -5.77 -18.23
CA ASN A 125 0.07 -5.84 -18.21
C ASN A 125 0.64 -6.66 -19.37
N LEU A 126 -0.22 -7.44 -20.03
CA LEU A 126 0.09 -8.22 -21.22
C LEU A 126 -0.90 -7.88 -22.34
N ARG A 127 -0.47 -8.09 -23.58
CA ARG A 127 -1.32 -7.90 -24.77
C ARG A 127 -1.35 -9.18 -25.58
N THR A 128 -2.55 -9.60 -25.97
CA THR A 128 -2.73 -10.69 -26.93
C THR A 128 -2.37 -10.22 -28.32
N HIS A 129 -1.56 -11.01 -29.01
CA HIS A 129 -1.28 -10.83 -30.43
C HIS A 129 -2.10 -11.84 -31.23
N THR A 130 -2.83 -11.35 -32.22
CA THR A 130 -3.53 -12.16 -33.20
C THR A 130 -2.81 -12.01 -34.53
N SER A 131 -2.34 -13.11 -35.12
CA SER A 131 -1.85 -13.11 -36.50
C SER A 131 -3.01 -13.33 -37.46
N VAL A 132 -3.04 -12.57 -38.56
CA VAL A 132 -4.01 -12.75 -39.65
C VAL A 132 -3.54 -13.82 -40.65
N VAL A 133 -2.25 -14.14 -40.63
CA VAL A 133 -1.64 -15.18 -41.48
C VAL A 133 -2.16 -16.54 -41.03
N LYS A 134 -2.66 -17.33 -41.99
CA LYS A 134 -3.08 -18.72 -41.75
C LYS A 134 -1.88 -19.53 -41.22
N PRO A 135 -2.00 -20.17 -40.04
CA PRO A 135 -0.91 -21.00 -39.53
C PRO A 135 -0.70 -22.20 -40.43
N VAL A 136 0.57 -22.59 -40.60
CA VAL A 136 0.93 -23.82 -41.29
C VAL A 136 0.58 -24.99 -40.36
N SER A 137 -0.14 -25.99 -40.86
CA SER A 137 -0.50 -27.17 -40.07
C SER A 137 0.76 -27.93 -39.65
N THR A 138 1.03 -27.95 -38.35
CA THR A 138 2.07 -28.78 -37.73
C THR A 138 1.54 -30.17 -37.40
N GLU A 139 2.41 -31.17 -37.31
CA GLU A 139 2.03 -32.57 -37.02
C GLU A 139 1.28 -32.75 -35.70
N THR A 140 1.49 -31.87 -34.74
CA THR A 140 0.76 -31.85 -33.45
C THR A 140 -0.73 -31.48 -33.62
N ASN A 141 -1.10 -30.85 -34.73
CA ASN A 141 -2.45 -30.39 -35.04
C ASN A 141 -3.12 -31.21 -36.17
N LYS A 142 -2.61 -32.40 -36.47
CA LYS A 142 -3.30 -33.38 -37.32
C LYS A 142 -4.53 -33.95 -36.62
#